data_AF-A0A920K5G8-F1
#
_entry.id   AF-A0A920K5G8-F1
#
_cell.length_a   1.000
_cell.length_b   1.000
_cell.length_c   1.000
_cell.angle_alpha   90.00
_cell.angle_beta   90.00
_cell.angle_gamma   90.00
#
_symmetry.space_group_name_H-M   'P 1'
#
loop_
_entity.id
_entity.type
_entity.pdbx_description
1 polymer ?
#
loop_
_entity_poly.entity_id
_entity_poly.type
_entity_poly.pdbx_seq_one_letter_code
_entity_poly.pdbx_strand_id
1 'polypeptide(L)'
;MLNAKQLPKSAEIYDLVLLCCKAYQLENAIRDLKNFLKTPPYILPVLNGLSHIGELQTHFGKDKVFGGTAHIASTVSEEGYIKQLNPIQVLTAGCISDNQGKDVLNEFIDACNTANFKAMMVEDIIQSMWDKWSFFGNARWIHRTLS
;
A
#
# COMPACT_ATOMS: atom_id res chain seq x y z
N MET A 1 10.14 9.42 0.50
CA MET A 1 8.86 9.06 1.16
C MET A 1 8.44 10.25 2.02
N LEU A 2 7.37 10.97 1.64
CA LEU A 2 6.80 12.03 2.46
C LEU A 2 5.79 11.40 3.43
N ASN A 3 5.82 11.78 4.70
CA ASN A 3 4.73 11.46 5.61
C ASN A 3 3.58 12.47 5.42
N ALA A 4 2.35 12.13 5.82
CA ALA A 4 1.18 13.00 5.67
C ALA A 4 1.32 14.38 6.35
N LYS A 5 2.22 14.52 7.33
CA LYS A 5 2.54 15.79 8.04
C LYS A 5 3.61 16.63 7.32
N GLN A 6 4.22 16.13 6.25
CA GLN A 6 5.30 16.77 5.49
C GLN A 6 4.89 17.10 4.06
N LEU A 7 3.61 17.01 3.72
CA LEU A 7 3.12 17.39 2.41
C LEU A 7 3.49 18.86 2.15
N PRO A 8 4.19 19.18 1.04
CA PRO A 8 4.62 20.54 0.74
C PRO A 8 3.43 21.49 0.65
N LYS A 9 3.61 22.78 0.95
CA LYS A 9 2.49 23.76 0.97
C LYS A 9 1.85 24.03 -0.40
N SER A 10 2.43 23.52 -1.50
CA SER A 10 1.87 23.63 -2.85
C SER A 10 1.45 22.25 -3.36
N ALA A 11 0.23 22.17 -3.89
CA ALA A 11 -0.29 20.97 -4.54
C ALA A 11 0.53 20.66 -5.81
N GLU A 12 1.40 19.67 -5.71
CA GLU A 12 2.08 19.04 -6.84
C GLU A 12 1.18 17.99 -7.49
N ILE A 13 1.43 17.72 -8.77
CA ILE A 13 0.79 16.63 -9.49
C ILE A 13 1.58 15.37 -9.16
N TYR A 14 0.90 14.35 -8.62
CA TYR A 14 1.49 13.05 -8.36
C TYR A 14 0.80 12.01 -9.24
N ASP A 15 1.58 11.19 -9.92
CA ASP A 15 1.05 10.10 -10.76
C ASP A 15 0.57 8.93 -9.90
N LEU A 16 1.29 8.64 -8.80
CA LEU A 16 1.02 7.53 -7.89
C LEU A 16 1.17 7.94 -6.42
N VAL A 17 0.22 7.51 -5.59
CA VAL A 17 0.30 7.59 -4.13
C VAL A 17 0.38 6.19 -3.55
N LEU A 18 1.49 5.91 -2.87
CA LEU A 18 1.67 4.70 -2.06
C LEU A 18 1.08 4.92 -0.66
N LEU A 19 0.03 4.16 -0.31
CA LEU A 19 -0.67 4.30 0.97
C LEU A 19 -0.26 3.18 1.94
N CYS A 20 0.48 3.56 2.99
CA CYS A 20 1.03 2.65 4.00
C CYS A 20 0.45 2.87 5.42
N CYS A 21 -0.64 3.61 5.57
CA CYS A 21 -1.20 3.92 6.89
C CYS A 21 -1.83 2.68 7.54
N LYS A 22 -1.98 2.68 8.87
CA LYS A 22 -2.78 1.63 9.52
C LYS A 22 -4.25 1.78 9.15
N ALA A 23 -5.03 0.70 9.15
CA ALA A 23 -6.43 0.71 8.71
C ALA A 23 -7.29 1.76 9.42
N TYR A 24 -7.08 1.99 10.72
CA TYR A 24 -7.82 3.01 11.50
C TYR A 24 -7.43 4.47 11.17
N GLN A 25 -6.39 4.69 10.36
CA GLN A 25 -6.00 6.02 9.88
C GLN A 25 -6.47 6.27 8.45
N LEU A 26 -7.13 5.29 7.82
CA LEU A 26 -7.50 5.33 6.40
C LEU A 26 -8.39 6.55 6.08
N GLU A 27 -9.45 6.78 6.85
CA GLU A 27 -10.39 7.89 6.64
C GLU A 27 -9.68 9.26 6.68
N ASN A 28 -8.81 9.46 7.68
CA ASN A 28 -8.02 10.68 7.79
C ASN A 28 -7.06 10.83 6.60
N ALA A 29 -6.41 9.75 6.17
CA ALA A 29 -5.51 9.78 5.02
C ALA A 29 -6.26 10.12 3.72
N ILE A 30 -7.46 9.57 3.51
CA ILE A 30 -8.31 9.89 2.36
C ILE A 30 -8.69 11.37 2.36
N ARG A 31 -9.09 11.91 3.51
CA ARG A 31 -9.42 13.34 3.65
C ARG A 31 -8.21 14.22 3.31
N ASP A 32 -7.05 13.89 3.86
CA ASP A 32 -5.83 14.67 3.65
C ASP A 32 -5.40 14.62 2.17
N LEU A 33 -5.50 13.46 1.51
CA LEU A 33 -5.23 13.31 0.07
C LEU A 33 -6.18 14.15 -0.79
N LYS A 34 -7.48 14.15 -0.48
CA LYS A 34 -8.47 14.96 -1.21
C LYS A 34 -8.23 16.46 -1.09
N ASN A 35 -7.77 16.92 0.08
CA ASN A 35 -7.46 18.33 0.29
C ASN A 35 -6.16 18.76 -0.37
N PHE A 36 -5.20 17.83 -0.49
CA PHE A 36 -3.87 18.12 -0.97
C PHE A 36 -3.73 18.02 -2.50
N LEU A 37 -4.43 17.07 -3.12
CA LEU A 37 -4.24 16.73 -4.53
C LEU A 37 -5.24 17.47 -5.43
N LYS A 38 -4.71 18.18 -6.43
CA LYS A 38 -5.53 18.88 -7.44
C LYS A 38 -6.20 17.92 -8.43
N THR A 39 -5.56 16.79 -8.72
CA THR A 39 -6.02 15.77 -9.65
C THR A 39 -5.97 14.40 -8.98
N PRO A 40 -6.97 13.52 -9.21
CA PRO A 40 -6.95 12.17 -8.62
C PRO A 40 -5.76 11.36 -9.14
N PRO A 41 -4.80 10.97 -8.28
CA PRO A 41 -3.67 10.12 -8.67
C PRO A 41 -4.12 8.67 -8.79
N TYR A 42 -3.23 7.79 -9.25
CA TYR A 42 -3.37 6.37 -8.95
C TYR A 42 -3.04 6.12 -7.46
N ILE A 43 -3.75 5.18 -6.84
CA ILE A 43 -3.60 4.80 -5.43
C ILE A 43 -3.12 3.36 -5.37
N LEU A 44 -1.98 3.13 -4.70
CA LEU A 44 -1.47 1.81 -4.35
C LEU A 44 -1.51 1.63 -2.83
N PRO A 45 -2.53 0.97 -2.27
CA PRO A 45 -2.56 0.62 -0.86
C PRO A 45 -1.75 -0.66 -0.60
N VAL A 46 -1.01 -0.69 0.51
CA VAL A 46 -0.28 -1.89 0.97
C VAL A 46 -0.70 -2.34 2.37
N LEU A 47 -1.91 -1.93 2.77
CA LEU A 47 -2.52 -2.26 4.06
C LEU A 47 -2.82 -3.77 4.14
N ASN A 48 -2.88 -4.29 5.36
CA ASN A 48 -3.32 -5.68 5.57
C ASN A 48 -4.84 -5.81 5.40
N GLY A 49 -5.29 -6.85 4.69
CA GLY A 49 -6.71 -7.13 4.40
C GLY A 49 -7.20 -6.52 3.09
N LEU A 50 -8.50 -6.64 2.81
CA LEU A 50 -9.12 -6.20 1.55
C LEU A 50 -10.17 -5.10 1.73
N SER A 51 -10.67 -4.88 2.95
CA SER A 51 -11.82 -3.98 3.21
C SER A 51 -11.60 -2.54 2.74
N HIS A 52 -10.35 -2.07 2.73
CA HIS A 52 -9.98 -0.73 2.32
C HIS A 52 -10.12 -0.48 0.81
N ILE A 53 -10.11 -1.53 -0.02
CA ILE A 53 -10.18 -1.38 -1.48
C ILE A 53 -11.50 -0.75 -1.91
N GLY A 54 -12.64 -1.23 -1.39
CA GLY A 54 -13.96 -0.70 -1.75
C GLY A 54 -14.13 0.77 -1.32
N GLU A 55 -13.61 1.12 -0.15
CA GLU A 55 -13.62 2.50 0.35
C GLU A 55 -12.78 3.43 -0.53
N LEU A 56 -11.56 3.01 -0.89
CA LEU A 56 -10.70 3.76 -1.81
C LEU A 56 -11.34 3.91 -3.19
N GLN A 57 -11.94 2.86 -3.74
CA GLN A 57 -12.61 2.91 -5.04
C GLN A 57 -13.82 3.86 -5.03
N THR A 58 -14.53 3.94 -3.90
CA THR A 58 -15.65 4.89 -3.72
C THR A 58 -15.18 6.34 -3.76
N HIS A 59 -13.95 6.61 -3.29
CA HIS A 59 -13.43 7.96 -3.18
C HIS A 59 -12.58 8.43 -4.36
N PHE A 60 -11.88 7.52 -5.03
CA PHE A 60 -10.92 7.85 -6.11
C PHE A 60 -11.33 7.26 -7.48
N GLY A 61 -12.32 6.38 -7.52
CA GLY A 61 -12.75 5.67 -8.73
C GLY A 61 -12.10 4.29 -8.85
N LYS A 62 -12.84 3.34 -9.46
CA LYS A 62 -12.38 1.93 -9.58
C LYS A 62 -11.06 1.81 -10.34
N ASP A 63 -10.91 2.58 -11.41
CA ASP A 63 -9.75 2.51 -12.32
C ASP A 63 -8.52 3.24 -11.78
N LYS A 64 -8.63 3.88 -10.61
CA LYS A 64 -7.53 4.59 -9.95
C LYS A 64 -6.96 3.82 -8.76
N VAL A 65 -7.52 2.67 -8.40
CA VAL A 65 -7.08 1.89 -7.25
C VAL A 65 -6.44 0.59 -7.69
N PHE A 66 -5.16 0.45 -7.39
CA PHE A 66 -4.43 -0.80 -7.52
C PHE A 66 -4.60 -1.69 -6.29
N GLY A 67 -4.24 -2.95 -6.43
CA GLY A 67 -4.06 -3.86 -5.30
C GLY A 67 -2.59 -3.89 -4.92
N GLY A 68 -2.32 -4.09 -3.63
CA GLY A 68 -0.95 -4.14 -3.13
C GLY A 68 -0.81 -4.94 -1.85
N THR A 69 0.31 -5.63 -1.72
CA THR A 69 0.74 -6.28 -0.49
C THR A 69 2.20 -5.98 -0.20
N ALA A 70 2.50 -5.54 1.02
CA ALA A 70 3.87 -5.46 1.52
C ALA A 70 4.15 -6.58 2.54
N HIS A 71 5.23 -7.31 2.34
CA HIS A 71 5.82 -8.24 3.29
C HIS A 71 7.10 -7.63 3.83
N ILE A 72 6.98 -6.95 4.97
CA ILE A 72 8.10 -6.34 5.69
C ILE A 72 7.87 -6.51 7.19
N ALA A 73 8.90 -6.91 7.91
CA ALA A 73 8.91 -6.90 9.37
C ALA A 73 9.79 -5.76 9.84
N SER A 74 9.17 -4.69 10.33
CA SER A 74 9.88 -3.52 10.85
C SER A 74 9.17 -2.95 12.08
N THR A 75 9.93 -2.41 13.01
CA THR A 75 9.42 -1.66 14.17
C THR A 75 10.10 -0.31 14.26
N VAL A 76 9.48 0.64 14.96
CA VAL A 76 10.15 1.88 15.37
C VAL A 76 10.89 1.59 16.68
N SER A 77 12.16 1.95 16.80
CA SER A 77 12.92 1.86 18.06
C SER A 77 12.46 2.94 19.04
N GLU A 78 12.88 2.82 20.30
CA GLU A 78 12.61 3.85 21.32
C GLU A 78 13.22 5.21 20.95
N GLU A 79 14.33 5.23 20.20
CA GLU A 79 14.93 6.46 19.70
C GLU A 79 14.32 6.97 18.38
N GLY A 80 13.27 6.31 17.86
CA GLY A 80 12.55 6.74 16.66
C GLY A 80 13.11 6.22 15.34
N TYR A 81 14.09 5.32 15.34
CA TYR A 81 14.63 4.73 14.11
C TYR A 81 13.76 3.59 13.59
N ILE A 82 13.71 3.40 12.27
CA ILE A 82 13.08 2.20 11.69
C ILE A 82 14.07 1.04 11.80
N LYS A 83 13.72 0.03 12.60
CA LYS A 83 14.46 -1.23 12.72
C LYS A 83 13.78 -2.31 11.91
N GLN A 84 14.44 -2.78 10.85
CA GLN A 84 14.04 -3.97 10.11
C GLN A 84 14.43 -5.22 10.89
N LEU A 85 13.47 -6.14 11.06
CA LEU A 85 13.59 -7.32 11.92
C LEU A 85 14.10 -8.56 11.18
N ASN A 86 13.93 -8.60 9.86
CA ASN A 86 14.42 -9.67 8.99
C ASN A 86 14.70 -9.11 7.58
N PRO A 87 15.48 -9.81 6.74
CA PRO A 87 15.84 -9.31 5.40
C PRO A 87 14.69 -9.33 4.39
N ILE A 88 13.50 -9.84 4.78
CA ILE A 88 12.36 -9.94 3.86
C ILE A 88 11.75 -8.55 3.68
N GLN A 89 11.82 -8.07 2.44
CA GLN A 89 11.17 -6.86 1.97
C GLN A 89 10.63 -7.13 0.57
N VAL A 90 9.34 -7.45 0.47
CA VAL A 90 8.70 -7.74 -0.81
C VAL A 90 7.44 -6.89 -0.95
N LEU A 91 7.33 -6.17 -2.05
CA LEU A 91 6.11 -5.53 -2.49
C LEU A 91 5.54 -6.29 -3.68
N THR A 92 4.28 -6.68 -3.58
CA THR A 92 3.51 -7.20 -4.71
C THR A 92 2.43 -6.21 -5.04
N ALA A 93 2.27 -5.86 -6.32
CA ALA A 93 1.22 -4.96 -6.77
C ALA A 93 0.57 -5.46 -8.06
N GLY A 94 -0.62 -4.96 -8.38
CA GLY A 94 -1.26 -5.25 -9.66
C GLY A 94 -2.51 -4.42 -9.86
N CYS A 95 -2.98 -4.39 -11.11
CA CYS A 95 -4.22 -3.72 -11.47
C CYS A 95 -5.43 -4.53 -10.97
N ILE A 96 -6.45 -3.85 -10.44
CA ILE A 96 -7.71 -4.51 -10.04
C ILE A 96 -8.72 -4.52 -11.19
N SER A 97 -8.78 -3.46 -11.99
CA SER A 97 -9.67 -3.33 -13.16
C SER A 97 -8.91 -2.90 -14.42
N ASP A 98 -9.32 -3.44 -15.57
CA ASP A 98 -9.02 -3.06 -16.97
C ASP A 98 -7.59 -2.59 -17.31
N ASN A 99 -6.59 -2.99 -16.52
CA ASN A 99 -5.17 -2.62 -16.67
C ASN A 99 -4.91 -1.11 -16.85
N GLN A 100 -5.85 -0.24 -16.45
CA GLN A 100 -5.63 1.21 -16.53
C GLN A 100 -4.51 1.61 -15.57
N GLY A 101 -3.58 2.45 -16.03
CA GLY A 101 -2.44 2.87 -15.22
C GLY A 101 -1.36 1.80 -15.01
N LYS A 102 -1.42 0.67 -15.74
CA LYS A 102 -0.40 -0.39 -15.68
C LYS A 102 1.01 0.13 -15.95
N ASP A 103 1.17 1.09 -16.87
CA ASP A 103 2.48 1.69 -17.18
C ASP A 103 3.04 2.46 -15.98
N VAL A 104 2.20 3.29 -15.32
CA VAL A 104 2.58 4.00 -14.08
C VAL A 104 2.99 3.01 -12.98
N LEU A 105 2.25 1.89 -12.87
CA LEU A 105 2.57 0.86 -11.89
C LEU A 105 3.89 0.15 -12.21
N ASN A 106 4.15 -0.17 -13.48
CA ASN A 106 5.40 -0.77 -13.93
C ASN A 106 6.59 0.16 -13.67
N GLU A 107 6.50 1.43 -14.03
CA GLU A 107 7.55 2.43 -13.77
C GLU A 107 7.89 2.50 -12.28
N PHE A 108 6.88 2.45 -11.42
CA PHE A 108 7.09 2.40 -9.98
C PHE A 108 7.79 1.12 -9.51
N ILE A 109 7.39 -0.04 -10.03
CA ILE A 109 8.02 -1.33 -9.71
C ILE A 109 9.50 -1.34 -10.13
N ASP A 110 9.82 -0.80 -11.31
CA ASP A 110 11.19 -0.70 -11.82
C ASP A 110 12.05 0.25 -10.97
N ALA A 111 11.48 1.39 -10.56
CA ALA A 111 12.12 2.31 -9.64
C ALA A 111 12.42 1.66 -8.27
N CYS A 112 11.48 0.87 -7.74
CA CYS A 112 11.67 0.09 -6.52
C CYS A 112 12.82 -0.92 -6.65
N ASN A 113 12.86 -1.69 -7.73
CA ASN A 113 13.88 -2.70 -7.95
C ASN A 113 15.28 -2.08 -8.12
N THR A 114 15.37 -0.91 -8.75
CA THR A 114 16.62 -0.12 -8.84
C THR A 114 17.13 0.29 -7.45
N ALA A 115 16.23 0.52 -6.48
CA ALA A 115 16.55 0.89 -5.11
C ALA A 115 16.83 -0.31 -4.17
N ASN A 116 17.08 -1.51 -4.71
CA ASN A 116 17.30 -2.75 -3.95
C ASN A 116 16.12 -3.15 -3.05
N PHE A 117 14.90 -2.74 -3.41
CA PHE A 117 13.65 -3.14 -2.78
C PHE A 117 12.89 -4.07 -3.73
N LYS A 118 12.75 -5.34 -3.36
CA LYS A 118 12.14 -6.34 -4.24
C LYS A 118 10.66 -6.00 -4.43
N ALA A 119 10.31 -5.61 -5.65
CA ALA A 119 8.95 -5.30 -6.04
C ALA A 119 8.56 -6.12 -7.28
N MET A 120 7.34 -6.63 -7.31
CA MET A 120 6.85 -7.42 -8.44
C MET A 120 5.40 -7.07 -8.77
N MET A 121 5.10 -7.05 -10.07
CA MET A 121 3.73 -6.96 -10.55
C MET A 121 3.15 -8.37 -10.77
N VAL A 122 1.89 -8.55 -10.43
CA VAL A 122 1.13 -9.79 -10.65
C VAL A 122 -0.15 -9.52 -11.42
N GLU A 123 -0.63 -10.53 -12.14
CA GLU A 123 -1.90 -10.46 -12.87
C GLU A 123 -3.09 -10.56 -11.92
N ASP A 124 -3.08 -11.52 -10.99
CA ASP A 124 -4.12 -11.70 -9.98
C ASP A 124 -3.68 -11.16 -8.62
N ILE A 125 -3.79 -9.84 -8.48
CA ILE A 125 -3.45 -9.15 -7.23
C ILE A 125 -4.46 -9.44 -6.13
N ILE A 126 -5.74 -9.68 -6.46
CA ILE A 126 -6.78 -9.97 -5.46
C ILE A 126 -6.50 -11.30 -4.79
N GLN A 127 -6.12 -12.33 -5.54
CA GLN A 127 -5.67 -13.61 -4.99
C GLN A 127 -4.46 -13.42 -4.07
N SER A 128 -3.45 -12.66 -4.52
CA SER A 128 -2.26 -12.38 -3.70
C SER A 128 -2.60 -11.67 -2.37
N MET A 129 -3.58 -10.77 -2.38
CA MET A 129 -4.10 -10.11 -1.17
C MET A 129 -4.82 -11.09 -0.23
N TRP A 130 -5.63 -12.00 -0.78
CA TRP A 130 -6.30 -13.05 -0.01
C TRP A 130 -5.31 -14.04 0.62
N ASP A 131 -4.29 -14.47 -0.12
CA ASP A 131 -3.25 -15.37 0.39
C ASP A 131 -2.54 -14.76 1.59
N LYS A 132 -2.12 -13.49 1.46
CA LYS A 132 -1.50 -12.74 2.57
C LYS A 132 -2.46 -12.61 3.76
N TRP A 133 -3.72 -12.26 3.53
CA TRP A 133 -4.70 -12.10 4.62
C TRP A 133 -4.96 -13.42 5.35
N SER A 134 -5.09 -14.52 4.60
CA SER A 134 -5.31 -15.86 5.15
C SER A 134 -4.13 -16.33 6.00
N PHE A 135 -2.90 -16.02 5.59
CA PHE A 135 -1.69 -16.27 6.39
C PHE A 135 -1.75 -15.59 7.76
N PHE A 136 -2.12 -14.30 7.81
CA PHE A 136 -2.26 -13.58 9.08
C PHE A 136 -3.47 -14.00 9.91
N GLY A 137 -4.58 -14.40 9.27
CA GLY A 137 -5.75 -14.96 9.93
C GLY A 137 -5.41 -16.24 10.71
N ASN A 138 -4.64 -17.14 10.10
CA ASN A 138 -4.24 -18.41 10.69
C ASN A 138 -3.17 -18.24 11.78
N ALA A 139 -2.18 -17.36 11.59
CA ALA A 139 -1.16 -17.07 12.59
C ALA A 139 -1.76 -16.50 13.89
N ARG A 140 -2.81 -15.68 13.77
CA ARG A 140 -3.53 -15.11 14.93
C ARG A 140 -4.44 -16.13 15.63
N TRP A 141 -4.89 -17.17 14.93
CA TRP A 141 -5.69 -18.26 15.50
C TRP A 141 -4.84 -19.20 16.36
N ILE A 142 -3.67 -19.63 15.86
CA ILE A 142 -2.74 -20.53 16.56
C ILE A 142 -2.27 -19.94 17.90
N HIS A 143 -2.00 -18.62 17.94
CA HIS A 143 -1.60 -17.96 19.19
C HIS A 143 -2.70 -17.90 20.27
N ARG A 144 -3.98 -18.07 19.90
CA ARG A 144 -5.13 -18.03 20.84
C ARG A 144 -5.54 -19.40 21.36
N THR A 145 -5.10 -20.48 20.71
CA THR A 145 -5.45 -21.86 21.10
C THR A 145 -4.41 -22.51 22.02
N LEU A 146 -3.26 -21.85 22.21
CA LEU A 146 -2.14 -22.32 23.05
C LEU A 146 -1.88 -21.43 24.28
N SER A 147 -2.88 -20.64 24.70
CA SER A 147 -2.86 -19.80 25.92
C SER A 147 -4.07 -20.09 26.78
#